data_AF-A0A0Q8RNT6-F1
#
_entry.id   AF-A0A0Q8RNT6-F1
#
_cell.length_a   1.000
_cell.length_b   1.000
_cell.length_c   1.000
_cell.angle_alpha   90.00
_cell.angle_beta   90.00
_cell.angle_gamma   90.00
#
_symmetry.space_group_name_H-M   'P 1'
#
loop_
_entity.id
_entity.type
_entity.pdbx_description
1 polymer ?
#
loop_
_entity_poly.entity_id
_entity_poly.type
_entity_poly.pdbx_seq_one_letter_code
_entity_poly.pdbx_strand_id
1 'polypeptide(L)'
;MRGGAVRTARLLVPILMAGALAAGPSAAARPKAPPPFTGELRLDMTDPVIDVKIGEVPLRLRVALDQKRLIELNPDAADRLAADPPDRRFRFDAGFDALVGRETLKGVQAAAPITLNGRRLLVTVASHGRDCCAGVDGEIGIGLLPYATIRFSRPEAGSDERSVDFLIDDSSEHGPQAATPIGRETIFVQFSLHRQNSVATAAAGAMLAAAQGGHLTDGGTTVAAFGVERPISVLHLDRAASVAGFRYLSIAVRTADFGGRHYFPADPNEPRDIVVRKKVPLQEAWPVVLVARDRLDRCGEALFDGNSHVLTLRCAFEGSDG
;
A
#
# COMPACT_ATOMS: atom_id res chain seq x y z
N MET A 1 -53.78 -29.02 61.51
CA MET A 1 -53.41 -28.42 60.20
C MET A 1 -52.41 -29.33 59.51
N ARG A 2 -52.66 -29.62 58.22
CA ARG A 2 -51.85 -30.42 57.29
C ARG A 2 -51.81 -31.93 57.56
N GLY A 3 -52.82 -32.63 57.04
CA GLY A 3 -52.77 -34.05 56.73
C GLY A 3 -52.59 -34.25 55.22
N GLY A 4 -51.77 -35.24 54.85
CA GLY A 4 -51.45 -35.58 53.46
C GLY A 4 -52.39 -36.60 52.83
N ALA A 5 -52.18 -36.85 51.53
CA ALA A 5 -52.58 -38.05 50.77
C ALA A 5 -51.86 -37.95 49.40
N VAL A 6 -50.93 -38.84 49.05
CA VAL A 6 -51.06 -40.20 48.48
C VAL A 6 -51.42 -40.21 46.98
N ARG A 7 -50.56 -40.95 46.27
CA ARG A 7 -50.48 -41.31 44.85
C ARG A 7 -51.72 -42.00 44.27
N THR A 8 -51.97 -41.79 42.97
CA THR A 8 -52.41 -42.78 41.95
C THR A 8 -52.22 -42.13 40.56
N ALA A 9 -51.27 -42.55 39.72
CA ALA A 9 -51.19 -43.76 38.90
C ALA A 9 -52.02 -43.71 37.58
N ARG A 10 -51.27 -43.59 36.48
CA ARG A 10 -51.47 -44.16 35.13
C ARG A 10 -52.64 -43.67 34.28
N LEU A 11 -52.32 -42.84 33.28
CA LEU A 11 -52.98 -42.86 31.98
C LEU A 11 -51.96 -43.08 30.85
N LEU A 12 -52.18 -44.21 30.17
CA LEU A 12 -52.07 -44.45 28.72
C LEU A 12 -50.91 -43.84 27.93
N VAL A 13 -50.01 -44.74 27.53
CA VAL A 13 -49.09 -44.62 26.39
C VAL A 13 -49.87 -44.75 25.08
N PRO A 14 -49.60 -43.89 24.10
CA PRO A 14 -49.36 -44.37 22.75
C PRO A 14 -47.98 -43.91 22.26
N ILE A 15 -47.15 -44.88 21.90
CA ILE A 15 -45.84 -44.68 21.27
C ILE A 15 -46.08 -44.16 19.86
N LEU A 16 -45.77 -42.88 19.63
CA LEU A 16 -45.60 -42.30 18.29
C LEU A 16 -44.19 -42.66 17.81
N MET A 17 -44.11 -43.49 16.77
CA MET A 17 -42.86 -43.71 16.01
C MET A 17 -42.45 -42.41 15.32
N ALA A 18 -41.41 -41.76 15.84
CA ALA A 18 -40.73 -40.68 15.15
C ALA A 18 -39.72 -41.27 14.15
N GLY A 19 -40.02 -41.13 12.86
CA GLY A 19 -39.07 -41.40 11.78
C GLY A 19 -37.95 -40.34 11.80
N ALA A 20 -36.73 -40.77 12.13
CA ALA A 20 -35.55 -39.93 12.11
C ALA A 20 -35.11 -39.70 10.65
N LEU A 21 -35.41 -38.52 10.11
CA LEU A 21 -34.75 -37.98 8.92
C LEU A 21 -33.30 -37.65 9.30
N ALA A 22 -32.38 -38.52 8.88
CA ALA A 22 -30.95 -38.26 8.97
C ALA A 22 -30.57 -37.16 7.96
N ALA A 23 -30.49 -35.92 8.43
CA ALA A 23 -29.84 -34.85 7.70
C ALA A 23 -28.33 -35.09 7.74
N GLY A 24 -27.80 -35.67 6.66
CA GLY A 24 -26.35 -35.81 6.47
C GLY A 24 -25.70 -34.42 6.38
N PRO A 25 -24.50 -34.22 6.97
CA PRO A 25 -23.78 -32.96 6.86
C PRO A 25 -23.39 -32.75 5.39
N SER A 26 -23.96 -31.72 4.77
CA SER A 26 -23.54 -31.25 3.46
C SER A 26 -22.11 -30.72 3.60
N ALA A 27 -21.13 -31.49 3.12
CA ALA A 27 -19.75 -31.06 3.04
C ALA A 27 -19.67 -29.90 2.04
N ALA A 28 -19.72 -28.67 2.55
CA ALA A 28 -19.46 -27.49 1.75
C ALA A 28 -18.06 -27.63 1.11
N ALA A 29 -18.02 -27.74 -0.22
CA ALA A 29 -16.78 -27.83 -0.97
C ALA A 29 -15.93 -26.59 -0.67
N ARG A 30 -14.71 -26.80 -0.19
CA ARG A 30 -13.76 -25.70 0.04
C ARG A 30 -13.53 -25.00 -1.30
N PRO A 31 -13.62 -23.66 -1.38
CA PRO A 31 -13.32 -22.94 -2.60
C PRO A 31 -11.91 -23.30 -3.08
N LYS A 32 -11.81 -23.75 -4.34
CA LYS A 32 -10.54 -24.11 -4.97
C LYS A 32 -9.67 -22.85 -5.03
N ALA A 33 -8.48 -22.92 -4.46
CA ALA A 33 -7.52 -21.83 -4.53
C ALA A 33 -7.27 -21.43 -6.01
N PRO A 34 -7.11 -20.13 -6.31
CA PRO A 34 -6.73 -19.70 -7.65
C PRO A 34 -5.46 -20.43 -8.11
N PRO A 35 -5.29 -20.71 -9.42
CA PRO A 35 -4.05 -21.26 -9.91
C PRO A 35 -2.90 -20.29 -9.61
N PRO A 36 -1.68 -20.79 -9.34
CA PRO A 36 -0.51 -19.94 -9.12
C PRO A 36 -0.24 -19.05 -10.33
N PHE A 37 0.45 -17.94 -10.09
CA PHE A 37 0.96 -17.10 -11.17
C PHE A 37 2.09 -17.83 -11.92
N THR A 38 2.25 -17.50 -13.20
CA THR A 38 3.21 -18.12 -14.12
C THR A 38 4.01 -17.05 -14.87
N GLY A 39 5.11 -17.42 -15.53
CA GLY A 39 5.88 -16.51 -16.37
C GLY A 39 6.66 -15.42 -15.61
N GLU A 40 7.37 -14.59 -16.38
CA GLU A 40 8.19 -13.48 -15.90
C GLU A 40 7.83 -12.20 -16.67
N LEU A 41 7.64 -11.10 -15.94
CA LEU A 41 7.59 -9.75 -16.50
C LEU A 41 8.93 -9.06 -16.23
N ARG A 42 9.61 -8.61 -17.29
CA ARG A 42 10.88 -7.88 -17.19
C ARG A 42 10.66 -6.42 -17.55
N LEU A 43 11.14 -5.52 -16.70
CA LEU A 43 10.93 -4.08 -16.81
C LEU A 43 12.26 -3.34 -16.64
N ASP A 44 12.40 -2.24 -17.38
CA ASP A 44 13.45 -1.26 -17.09
C ASP A 44 13.10 -0.59 -15.75
N MET A 45 14.02 -0.66 -14.78
CA MET A 45 13.80 -0.08 -13.46
C MET A 45 13.69 1.45 -13.49
N THR A 46 14.24 2.11 -14.52
CA THR A 46 14.18 3.56 -14.69
C THR A 46 12.90 4.05 -15.37
N ASP A 47 12.26 3.19 -16.16
CA ASP A 47 10.96 3.46 -16.81
C ASP A 47 10.10 2.18 -16.84
N PRO A 48 9.54 1.74 -15.71
CA PRO A 48 8.88 0.45 -15.60
C PRO A 48 7.46 0.49 -16.15
N VAL A 49 7.32 0.64 -17.47
CA VAL A 49 6.04 0.83 -18.15
C VAL A 49 5.64 -0.42 -18.93
N ILE A 50 4.34 -0.74 -18.88
CA ILE A 50 3.72 -1.79 -19.69
C ILE A 50 2.62 -1.19 -20.58
N ASP A 51 2.43 -1.79 -21.75
CA ASP A 51 1.27 -1.53 -22.58
C ASP A 51 0.11 -2.45 -22.19
N VAL A 52 -1.05 -1.86 -21.92
CA VAL A 52 -2.28 -2.56 -21.59
C VAL A 52 -3.40 -2.08 -22.50
N LYS A 53 -4.36 -2.95 -22.80
CA LYS A 53 -5.61 -2.57 -23.44
C LYS A 53 -6.78 -2.80 -22.52
N ILE A 54 -7.68 -1.83 -22.46
CA ILE A 54 -9.00 -1.97 -21.83
C ILE A 54 -10.03 -1.74 -22.93
N GLY A 55 -10.66 -2.83 -23.39
CA GLY A 55 -11.41 -2.78 -24.65
C GLY A 55 -10.45 -2.48 -25.82
N GLU A 56 -10.78 -1.51 -26.64
CA GLU A 56 -9.91 -1.05 -27.74
C GLU A 56 -8.98 0.10 -27.35
N VAL A 57 -9.13 0.68 -26.16
CA VAL A 57 -8.32 1.81 -25.69
C VAL A 57 -6.93 1.32 -25.24
N PRO A 58 -5.84 1.73 -25.92
CA PRO A 58 -4.48 1.43 -25.48
C PRO A 58 -4.06 2.38 -24.36
N LEU A 59 -3.43 1.83 -23.33
CA LEU A 59 -2.93 2.55 -22.17
C LEU A 59 -1.47 2.17 -21.90
N ARG A 60 -0.64 3.18 -21.60
CA ARG A 60 0.70 3.01 -21.05
C ARG A 60 0.62 3.13 -19.54
N LEU A 61 0.88 2.06 -18.81
CA LEU A 61 0.77 2.04 -17.35
C LEU A 61 2.14 1.83 -16.72
N ARG A 62 2.52 2.70 -15.77
CA ARG A 62 3.69 2.45 -14.93
C ARG A 62 3.37 1.37 -13.91
N VAL A 63 4.21 0.36 -13.82
CA VAL A 63 4.14 -0.63 -12.75
C VAL A 63 4.77 -0.03 -11.49
N ALA A 64 3.96 0.16 -10.46
CA ALA A 64 4.35 0.84 -9.24
C ALA A 64 4.41 -0.15 -8.06
N LEU A 65 5.49 -0.07 -7.29
CA LEU A 65 5.73 -0.87 -6.07
C LEU A 65 4.96 -0.34 -4.85
N ASP A 66 4.41 0.88 -4.93
CA ASP A 66 3.69 1.61 -3.88
C ASP A 66 2.21 1.86 -4.23
N GLN A 67 1.75 1.44 -5.41
CA GLN A 67 0.37 1.61 -5.83
C GLN A 67 -0.52 0.48 -5.30
N LYS A 68 -1.72 0.85 -4.84
CA LYS A 68 -2.77 -0.07 -4.40
C LYS A 68 -3.13 -1.07 -5.49
N ARG A 69 -3.89 -2.10 -5.12
CA ARG A 69 -4.41 -3.14 -6.02
C ARG A 69 -5.52 -2.64 -6.96
N LEU A 70 -5.25 -1.58 -7.70
CA LEU A 70 -6.09 -0.92 -8.70
C LEU A 70 -5.21 -0.31 -9.81
N ILE A 71 -5.83 0.19 -10.86
CA ILE A 71 -5.20 1.06 -11.85
C ILE A 71 -5.68 2.48 -11.58
N GLU A 72 -4.75 3.38 -11.24
CA GLU A 72 -5.05 4.81 -11.10
C GLU A 72 -4.73 5.51 -12.42
N LEU A 73 -5.70 6.17 -12.99
CA LEU A 73 -5.63 6.80 -14.29
C LEU A 73 -5.49 8.31 -14.17
N ASN A 74 -4.67 8.89 -15.04
CA ASN A 74 -4.74 10.31 -15.32
C ASN A 74 -6.11 10.66 -15.96
N PRO A 75 -6.60 11.90 -15.80
CA PRO A 75 -7.91 12.31 -16.29
C PRO A 75 -8.10 12.04 -17.78
N ASP A 76 -7.11 12.37 -18.60
CA ASP A 76 -7.17 12.15 -20.06
C ASP A 76 -7.38 10.67 -20.42
N ALA A 77 -6.76 9.75 -19.67
CA ALA A 77 -6.92 8.31 -19.88
C ALA A 77 -8.31 7.82 -19.44
N ALA A 78 -8.83 8.35 -18.32
CA ALA A 78 -10.18 8.07 -17.87
C ALA A 78 -11.22 8.57 -18.88
N ASP A 79 -11.03 9.77 -19.44
CA ASP A 79 -11.90 10.35 -20.48
C ASP A 79 -11.90 9.51 -21.75
N ARG A 80 -10.74 9.00 -22.18
CA ARG A 80 -10.65 8.06 -23.32
C ARG A 80 -11.46 6.78 -23.09
N LEU A 81 -11.38 6.20 -21.89
CA LEU A 81 -12.18 5.00 -21.55
C LEU A 81 -13.68 5.28 -21.42
N ALA A 82 -14.05 6.48 -20.96
CA ALA A 82 -15.45 6.89 -20.91
C ALA A 82 -16.03 7.09 -22.32
N ALA A 83 -15.22 7.61 -23.25
CA ALA A 83 -15.61 7.83 -24.63
C ALA A 83 -15.70 6.53 -25.46
N ASP A 84 -14.82 5.56 -25.21
CA ASP A 84 -14.80 4.25 -25.89
C ASP A 84 -14.79 3.09 -24.86
N PRO A 85 -15.94 2.81 -24.22
CA PRO A 85 -16.02 1.85 -23.12
C PRO A 85 -15.85 0.40 -23.60
N PRO A 86 -15.15 -0.46 -22.83
CA PRO A 86 -14.89 -1.86 -23.20
C PRO A 86 -16.15 -2.72 -23.35
N ASP A 87 -17.23 -2.38 -22.64
CA ASP A 87 -18.56 -2.96 -22.84
C ASP A 87 -19.65 -1.98 -22.38
N ARG A 88 -20.92 -2.32 -22.66
CA ARG A 88 -22.09 -1.47 -22.32
C ARG A 88 -22.34 -1.29 -20.82
N ARG A 89 -21.70 -2.07 -19.96
CA ARG A 89 -21.85 -2.02 -18.50
C ARG A 89 -20.73 -1.20 -17.86
N PHE A 90 -19.63 -0.97 -18.58
CA PHE A 90 -18.57 -0.09 -18.12
C PHE A 90 -19.08 1.33 -17.99
N ARG A 91 -18.94 1.90 -16.80
CA ARG A 91 -19.19 3.30 -16.50
C ARG A 91 -18.40 3.69 -15.27
N PHE A 92 -17.87 4.90 -15.27
CA PHE A 92 -17.33 5.50 -14.07
C PHE A 92 -18.48 5.92 -13.16
N ASP A 93 -18.51 5.36 -11.96
CA ASP A 93 -19.40 5.75 -10.87
C ASP A 93 -18.57 6.46 -9.78
N ALA A 94 -19.26 7.08 -8.80
CA ALA A 94 -18.57 7.67 -7.65
C ALA A 94 -17.69 6.61 -6.95
N GLY A 95 -16.42 6.92 -6.77
CA GLY A 95 -15.41 6.05 -6.18
C GLY A 95 -15.02 6.45 -4.76
N PHE A 96 -13.92 5.88 -4.28
CA PHE A 96 -13.31 6.33 -3.04
C PHE A 96 -12.67 7.72 -3.23
N ASP A 97 -12.67 8.54 -2.18
CA ASP A 97 -11.96 9.81 -2.20
C ASP A 97 -10.48 9.60 -1.84
N ALA A 98 -9.59 10.36 -2.50
CA ALA A 98 -8.21 10.45 -2.07
C ALA A 98 -8.05 11.57 -1.03
N LEU A 99 -7.55 11.20 0.15
CA LEU A 99 -7.22 12.14 1.21
C LEU A 99 -5.73 12.48 1.14
N VAL A 100 -5.42 13.69 0.64
CA VAL A 100 -4.05 14.20 0.58
C VAL A 100 -3.89 15.30 1.63
N GLY A 101 -3.58 14.86 2.85
CA GLY A 101 -3.53 15.73 4.01
C GLY A 101 -4.90 16.35 4.33
N ARG A 102 -5.09 17.64 4.02
CA ARG A 102 -6.38 18.35 4.21
C ARG A 102 -7.22 18.46 2.94
N GLU A 103 -6.67 18.05 1.80
CA GLU A 103 -7.39 18.06 0.53
C GLU A 103 -8.11 16.73 0.34
N THR A 104 -9.35 16.81 -0.10
CA THR A 104 -10.16 15.66 -0.49
C THR A 104 -10.38 15.74 -1.99
N LEU A 105 -9.77 14.83 -2.73
CA LEU A 105 -9.99 14.70 -4.16
C LEU A 105 -11.09 13.67 -4.39
N LYS A 106 -12.14 14.08 -5.10
CA LYS A 106 -13.25 13.19 -5.42
C LYS A 106 -12.82 12.18 -6.46
N GLY A 107 -12.98 10.91 -6.13
CA GLY A 107 -12.65 9.82 -7.03
C GLY A 107 -13.85 9.34 -7.83
N VAL A 108 -13.58 8.88 -9.04
CA VAL A 108 -14.47 8.02 -9.82
C VAL A 108 -13.81 6.67 -10.01
N GLN A 109 -14.61 5.61 -10.13
CA GLN A 109 -14.09 4.27 -10.36
C GLN A 109 -15.00 3.44 -11.27
N ALA A 110 -14.41 2.46 -11.95
CA ALA A 110 -15.12 1.48 -12.74
C ALA A 110 -14.46 0.10 -12.63
N ALA A 111 -15.23 -0.96 -12.88
CA ALA A 111 -14.68 -2.31 -13.04
C ALA A 111 -14.35 -2.54 -14.52
N ALA A 112 -13.08 -2.79 -14.82
CA ALA A 112 -12.56 -2.97 -16.17
C ALA A 112 -12.08 -4.41 -16.39
N PRO A 113 -12.55 -5.12 -17.42
CA PRO A 113 -11.95 -6.38 -17.82
C PRO A 113 -10.63 -6.12 -18.55
N ILE A 114 -9.55 -6.76 -18.11
CA ILE A 114 -8.24 -6.70 -18.76
C ILE A 114 -7.70 -8.11 -18.98
N THR A 115 -6.75 -8.25 -19.92
CA THR A 115 -6.00 -9.50 -20.09
C THR A 115 -4.52 -9.22 -19.88
N LEU A 116 -3.92 -9.90 -18.90
CA LEU A 116 -2.49 -9.83 -18.60
C LEU A 116 -1.95 -11.25 -18.44
N ASN A 117 -0.78 -11.55 -19.03
CA ASN A 117 -0.16 -12.88 -18.98
C ASN A 117 -1.13 -14.02 -19.38
N GLY A 118 -1.97 -13.79 -20.40
CA GLY A 118 -3.00 -14.74 -20.85
C GLY A 118 -4.16 -14.96 -19.86
N ARG A 119 -4.21 -14.22 -18.74
CA ARG A 119 -5.28 -14.30 -17.74
C ARG A 119 -6.23 -13.11 -17.89
N ARG A 120 -7.53 -13.40 -17.99
CA ARG A 120 -8.56 -12.38 -17.91
C ARG A 120 -8.81 -12.02 -16.45
N LEU A 121 -8.70 -10.74 -16.13
CA LEU A 121 -8.91 -10.18 -14.80
C LEU A 121 -10.02 -9.12 -14.87
N LEU A 122 -10.75 -8.96 -13.77
CA LEU A 122 -11.60 -7.79 -13.56
C LEU A 122 -10.91 -6.93 -12.51
N VAL A 123 -10.52 -5.71 -12.90
CA VAL A 123 -9.76 -4.80 -12.04
C VAL A 123 -10.53 -3.51 -11.81
N THR A 124 -10.26 -2.84 -10.70
CA THR A 124 -10.74 -1.48 -10.48
C THR A 124 -9.84 -0.51 -11.23
N VAL A 125 -10.42 0.33 -12.07
CA VAL A 125 -9.79 1.56 -12.58
C VAL A 125 -10.36 2.73 -11.80
N ALA A 126 -9.52 3.68 -11.40
CA ALA A 126 -9.91 4.87 -10.66
C ALA A 126 -9.28 6.12 -11.26
N SER A 127 -9.89 7.29 -11.03
CA SER A 127 -9.28 8.59 -11.31
C SER A 127 -9.78 9.64 -10.33
N HIS A 128 -8.93 10.60 -9.96
CA HIS A 128 -9.23 11.66 -9.00
C HIS A 128 -9.21 13.07 -9.61
N GLY A 129 -9.34 13.16 -10.95
CA GLY A 129 -9.44 14.43 -11.67
C GLY A 129 -8.14 15.25 -11.71
N ARG A 130 -7.01 14.65 -11.32
CA ARG A 130 -5.67 15.22 -11.41
C ARG A 130 -4.69 14.13 -11.84
N ASP A 131 -3.61 14.54 -12.48
CA ASP A 131 -2.57 13.59 -12.90
C ASP A 131 -1.97 12.89 -11.68
N CYS A 132 -2.10 11.57 -11.64
CA CYS A 132 -1.45 10.72 -10.65
C CYS A 132 0.03 10.51 -11.02
N CYS A 133 0.37 10.55 -12.31
CA CYS A 133 1.69 10.19 -12.80
C CYS A 133 2.08 10.92 -14.10
N ALA A 134 3.32 11.39 -14.20
CA ALA A 134 3.81 12.06 -15.39
C ALA A 134 4.27 11.06 -16.48
N GLY A 135 4.01 11.38 -17.74
CA GLY A 135 4.57 10.69 -18.92
C GLY A 135 3.93 9.35 -19.31
N VAL A 136 2.89 8.93 -18.59
CA VAL A 136 2.13 7.69 -18.80
C VAL A 136 0.63 7.97 -18.62
N ASP A 137 -0.23 6.99 -18.93
CA ASP A 137 -1.68 7.13 -18.79
C ASP A 137 -2.19 6.85 -17.37
N GLY A 138 -1.39 6.15 -16.57
CA GLY A 138 -1.75 5.75 -15.22
C GLY A 138 -0.69 4.88 -14.57
N GLU A 139 -0.96 4.44 -13.35
CA GLU A 139 -0.14 3.48 -12.61
C GLU A 139 -0.95 2.24 -12.25
N ILE A 140 -0.30 1.08 -12.33
CA ILE A 140 -0.85 -0.22 -11.96
C ILE A 140 -0.06 -0.78 -10.77
N GLY A 141 -0.76 -1.16 -9.71
CA GLY A 141 -0.14 -1.82 -8.56
C GLY A 141 0.37 -3.22 -8.90
N ILE A 142 1.56 -3.58 -8.39
CA ILE A 142 2.16 -4.89 -8.60
C ILE A 142 1.25 -6.08 -8.24
N GLY A 143 0.35 -5.90 -7.26
CA GLY A 143 -0.59 -6.94 -6.83
C GLY A 143 -1.61 -7.34 -7.91
N LEU A 144 -1.80 -6.52 -8.95
CA LEU A 144 -2.68 -6.84 -10.09
C LEU A 144 -2.01 -7.65 -11.19
N LEU A 145 -0.68 -7.75 -11.18
CA LEU A 145 0.09 -8.35 -12.25
C LEU A 145 0.20 -9.87 -12.04
N PRO A 146 -0.40 -10.69 -12.92
CA PRO A 146 -0.51 -12.13 -12.67
C PRO A 146 0.73 -12.91 -13.14
N TYR A 147 1.92 -12.44 -12.77
CA TYR A 147 3.20 -13.06 -13.13
C TYR A 147 3.82 -13.76 -11.92
N ALA A 148 4.48 -14.89 -12.14
CA ALA A 148 5.21 -15.58 -11.06
C ALA A 148 6.36 -14.70 -10.56
N THR A 149 7.01 -14.00 -11.47
CA THR A 149 8.10 -13.07 -11.17
C THR A 149 7.95 -11.76 -11.93
N ILE A 150 8.25 -10.66 -11.28
CA ILE A 150 8.33 -9.32 -11.87
C ILE A 150 9.71 -8.76 -11.55
N ARG A 151 10.54 -8.62 -12.57
CA ARG A 151 11.94 -8.19 -12.46
C ARG A 151 12.09 -6.79 -13.01
N PHE A 152 12.47 -5.86 -12.15
CA PHE A 152 12.92 -4.52 -12.51
C PHE A 152 14.44 -4.55 -12.50
N SER A 153 15.08 -4.25 -13.64
CA SER A 153 16.55 -4.30 -13.73
C SER A 153 17.11 -3.00 -14.29
N ARG A 154 18.31 -2.64 -13.83
CA ARG A 154 19.15 -1.59 -14.40
C ARG A 154 20.42 -2.21 -15.01
N PRO A 155 20.87 -1.78 -16.20
CA PRO A 155 22.06 -2.35 -16.84
C PRO A 155 23.36 -2.18 -16.04
N GLU A 156 23.48 -1.09 -15.29
CA GLU A 156 24.69 -0.69 -14.55
C GLU A 156 24.60 -1.03 -13.05
N ALA A 157 24.35 -2.29 -12.73
CA ALA A 157 24.39 -2.78 -11.36
C ALA A 157 25.83 -2.74 -10.80
N GLY A 158 26.02 -2.17 -9.61
CA GLY A 158 27.34 -2.00 -8.98
C GLY A 158 27.96 -3.33 -8.53
N SER A 159 29.29 -3.38 -8.35
CA SER A 159 30.00 -4.60 -7.93
C SER A 159 29.74 -5.04 -6.49
N ASP A 160 29.23 -4.13 -5.65
CA ASP A 160 29.14 -4.31 -4.19
C ASP A 160 27.70 -4.49 -3.70
N GLU A 161 26.83 -5.02 -4.56
CA GLU A 161 25.43 -5.21 -4.24
C GLU A 161 25.19 -6.40 -3.31
N ARG A 162 24.25 -6.23 -2.38
CA ARG A 162 23.70 -7.29 -1.54
C ARG A 162 22.22 -7.44 -1.79
N SER A 163 21.69 -8.63 -1.56
CA SER A 163 20.25 -8.90 -1.63
C SER A 163 19.62 -8.82 -0.24
N VAL A 164 18.46 -8.18 -0.16
CA VAL A 164 17.60 -8.17 1.03
C VAL A 164 16.18 -8.48 0.61
N ASP A 165 15.54 -9.41 1.31
CA ASP A 165 14.17 -9.83 1.06
C ASP A 165 13.19 -9.13 1.99
N PHE A 166 12.06 -8.72 1.41
CA PHE A 166 10.95 -8.09 2.10
C PHE A 166 9.67 -8.87 1.84
N LEU A 167 9.04 -9.37 2.89
CA LEU A 167 7.68 -9.92 2.78
C LEU A 167 6.70 -8.75 2.61
N ILE A 168 6.02 -8.73 1.47
CA ILE A 168 5.11 -7.66 1.06
C ILE A 168 3.68 -8.00 1.47
N ASP A 169 3.11 -7.14 2.30
CA ASP A 169 1.68 -7.06 2.55
C ASP A 169 1.05 -6.13 1.50
N ASP A 170 0.25 -6.68 0.58
CA ASP A 170 -0.51 -5.94 -0.43
C ASP A 170 -1.80 -5.37 0.19
N SER A 171 -1.65 -4.36 1.04
CA SER A 171 -2.76 -3.73 1.76
C SER A 171 -3.77 -3.12 0.78
N SER A 172 -5.05 -3.44 0.94
CA SER A 172 -6.12 -2.82 0.15
C SER A 172 -6.27 -1.32 0.43
N GLU A 173 -5.88 -0.87 1.62
CA GLU A 173 -5.99 0.53 2.03
C GLU A 173 -4.76 1.35 1.65
N HIS A 174 -3.57 0.80 1.88
CA HIS A 174 -2.31 1.54 1.80
C HIS A 174 -1.44 1.13 0.61
N GLY A 175 -1.74 0.01 -0.04
CA GLY A 175 -0.90 -0.58 -1.07
C GLY A 175 0.21 -1.48 -0.50
N PRO A 176 1.09 -2.00 -1.38
CA PRO A 176 2.17 -2.90 -1.00
C PRO A 176 3.14 -2.26 0.00
N GLN A 177 3.42 -2.95 1.10
CA GLN A 177 4.32 -2.48 2.15
C GLN A 177 5.00 -3.65 2.88
N ALA A 178 6.16 -3.39 3.48
CA ALA A 178 6.90 -4.36 4.29
C ALA A 178 7.04 -3.88 5.73
N ALA A 179 6.79 -4.74 6.71
CA ALA A 179 7.03 -4.42 8.11
C ALA A 179 8.54 -4.44 8.42
N THR A 180 9.05 -3.38 9.06
CA THR A 180 10.44 -3.25 9.49
C THR A 180 10.50 -2.83 10.96
N PRO A 181 11.25 -3.54 11.82
CA PRO A 181 11.41 -3.14 13.22
C PRO A 181 12.30 -1.90 13.34
N ILE A 182 11.91 -0.97 14.21
CA ILE A 182 12.70 0.20 14.63
C ILE A 182 12.64 0.31 16.15
N GLY A 183 13.75 -0.05 16.81
CA GLY A 183 13.79 -0.14 18.27
C GLY A 183 12.81 -1.19 18.79
N ARG A 184 11.80 -0.75 19.55
CA ARG A 184 10.74 -1.62 20.10
C ARG A 184 9.44 -1.58 19.30
N GLU A 185 9.41 -0.74 18.27
CA GLU A 185 8.24 -0.49 17.45
C GLU A 185 8.43 -1.09 16.05
N THR A 186 7.34 -1.15 15.28
CA THR A 186 7.36 -1.54 13.87
C THR A 186 6.90 -0.36 13.02
N ILE A 187 7.67 -0.05 11.98
CA ILE A 187 7.23 0.83 10.90
C ILE A 187 6.93 -0.01 9.65
N PHE A 188 6.18 0.55 8.72
CA PHE A 188 6.03 0.02 7.38
C PHE A 188 7.03 0.71 6.43
N VAL A 189 7.46 -0.02 5.42
CA VAL A 189 8.26 0.51 4.32
C VAL A 189 7.52 0.30 3.01
N GLN A 190 7.38 1.36 2.23
CA GLN A 190 6.97 1.30 0.84
C GLN A 190 8.14 1.64 -0.07
N PHE A 191 8.14 1.09 -1.28
CA PHE A 191 9.20 1.32 -2.25
C PHE A 191 8.62 2.06 -3.45
N SER A 192 9.33 3.07 -3.93
CA SER A 192 8.86 3.86 -5.07
C SER A 192 9.99 4.10 -6.06
N LEU A 193 9.82 3.56 -7.27
CA LEU A 193 10.79 3.72 -8.35
C LEU A 193 10.66 5.05 -9.10
N HIS A 194 9.61 5.82 -8.85
CA HIS A 194 9.31 7.06 -9.58
C HIS A 194 9.49 8.33 -8.72
N ARG A 195 9.38 8.22 -7.40
CA ARG A 195 9.60 9.35 -6.49
C ARG A 195 11.09 9.63 -6.36
N GLN A 196 11.45 10.91 -6.33
CA GLN A 196 12.86 11.32 -6.22
C GLN A 196 13.40 11.13 -4.80
N ASN A 197 12.65 11.59 -3.79
CA ASN A 197 13.13 11.65 -2.41
C ASN A 197 12.31 10.75 -1.48
N SER A 198 13.01 10.04 -0.60
CA SER A 198 12.40 9.26 0.47
C SER A 198 11.71 10.19 1.48
N VAL A 199 10.57 9.75 2.00
CA VAL A 199 9.76 10.54 2.93
C VAL A 199 9.08 9.66 3.97
N ALA A 200 9.08 10.13 5.22
CA ALA A 200 8.36 9.51 6.31
C ALA A 200 7.04 10.24 6.59
N THR A 201 6.02 9.51 7.06
CA THR A 201 4.88 10.13 7.72
C THR A 201 5.25 10.68 9.09
N ALA A 202 4.38 11.51 9.68
CA ALA A 202 4.61 12.04 11.02
C ALA A 202 4.80 10.93 12.07
N ALA A 203 4.00 9.85 12.01
CA ALA A 203 4.14 8.73 12.93
C ALA A 203 5.50 8.02 12.78
N ALA A 204 5.92 7.69 11.55
CA ALA A 204 7.23 7.06 11.32
C ALA A 204 8.38 7.98 11.74
N GLY A 205 8.32 9.27 11.42
CA GLY A 205 9.33 10.24 11.82
C GLY A 205 9.46 10.34 13.35
N ALA A 206 8.34 10.41 14.07
CA ALA A 206 8.34 10.45 15.53
C ALA A 206 8.93 9.17 16.14
N MET A 207 8.63 8.00 15.57
CA MET A 207 9.18 6.71 16.02
C MET A 207 10.69 6.61 15.76
N LEU A 208 11.15 7.10 14.60
CA LEU A 208 12.59 7.18 14.28
C LEU A 208 13.32 8.13 15.25
N ALA A 209 12.77 9.31 15.50
CA ALA A 209 13.34 10.28 16.44
C ALA A 209 13.40 9.73 17.87
N ALA A 210 12.36 9.03 18.32
CA ALA A 210 12.35 8.40 19.64
C ALA A 210 13.40 7.28 19.76
N ALA A 211 13.61 6.49 18.71
CA ALA A 211 14.55 5.37 18.72
C ALA A 211 16.02 5.84 18.58
N GLN A 212 16.27 6.87 17.76
CA GLN A 212 17.63 7.28 17.40
C GLN A 212 18.09 8.60 18.01
N GLY A 213 17.19 9.33 18.67
CA GLY A 213 17.39 10.75 18.93
C GLY A 213 17.24 11.55 17.65
N GLY A 214 17.08 12.87 17.80
CA GLY A 214 16.98 13.76 16.65
C GLY A 214 16.04 14.94 16.86
N HIS A 215 16.14 15.89 15.94
CA HIS A 215 15.38 17.13 15.94
C HIS A 215 14.86 17.45 14.54
N LEU A 216 13.76 18.19 14.47
CA LEU A 216 13.19 18.67 13.22
C LEU A 216 13.76 20.06 12.90
N THR A 217 14.05 20.28 11.62
CA THR A 217 14.29 21.59 11.04
C THR A 217 13.25 21.89 9.97
N ASP A 218 13.11 23.15 9.60
CA ASP A 218 12.26 23.55 8.48
C ASP A 218 12.71 22.83 7.21
N GLY A 219 11.74 22.25 6.50
CA GLY A 219 11.95 21.69 5.18
C GLY A 219 11.26 22.53 4.11
N GLY A 220 11.26 22.04 2.88
CA GLY A 220 10.48 22.62 1.80
C GLY A 220 9.08 21.99 1.71
N THR A 221 8.65 21.79 0.48
CA THR A 221 7.48 20.97 0.15
C THR A 221 7.92 19.71 -0.59
N THR A 222 7.06 18.71 -0.59
CA THR A 222 7.17 17.54 -1.47
C THR A 222 5.82 17.20 -2.05
N VAL A 223 5.78 16.66 -3.26
CA VAL A 223 4.54 16.13 -3.83
C VAL A 223 4.14 14.90 -3.03
N ALA A 224 2.95 14.92 -2.42
CA ALA A 224 2.41 13.75 -1.73
C ALA A 224 1.74 12.80 -2.72
N ALA A 225 0.68 13.25 -3.40
CA ALA A 225 -0.02 12.48 -4.44
C ALA A 225 -0.77 13.43 -5.37
N PHE A 226 -1.06 13.00 -6.60
CA PHE A 226 -1.92 13.76 -7.53
C PHE A 226 -1.47 15.20 -7.79
N GLY A 227 -0.15 15.45 -7.80
CA GLY A 227 0.42 16.79 -7.91
C GLY A 227 0.13 17.73 -6.73
N VAL A 228 -0.40 17.22 -5.61
CA VAL A 228 -0.64 18.01 -4.40
C VAL A 228 0.64 18.02 -3.57
N GLU A 229 1.17 19.22 -3.32
CA GLU A 229 2.33 19.44 -2.47
C GLU A 229 1.96 19.51 -0.99
N ARG A 230 2.85 19.00 -0.13
CA ARG A 230 2.71 19.01 1.32
C ARG A 230 3.97 19.57 1.98
N PRO A 231 3.83 20.37 3.04
CA PRO A 231 4.97 20.78 3.84
C PRO A 231 5.70 19.58 4.42
N ILE A 232 7.02 19.65 4.41
CA ILE A 232 7.89 18.70 5.10
C ILE A 232 8.77 19.44 6.10
N SER A 233 9.17 18.72 7.13
CA SER A 233 10.31 19.07 7.96
C SER A 233 11.43 18.07 7.68
N VAL A 234 12.68 18.44 7.92
CA VAL A 234 13.79 17.47 7.87
C VAL A 234 14.06 16.98 9.28
N LEU A 235 13.96 15.67 9.49
CA LEU A 235 14.37 15.05 10.74
C LEU A 235 15.85 14.71 10.64
N HIS A 236 16.68 15.37 11.46
CA HIS A 236 18.08 15.03 11.65
C HIS A 236 18.19 14.09 12.84
N LEU A 237 18.78 12.92 12.64
CA LEU A 237 18.91 11.88 13.65
C LEU A 237 20.28 11.94 14.31
N ASP A 238 20.33 11.81 15.64
CA ASP A 238 21.60 11.78 16.37
C ASP A 238 22.40 10.50 16.06
N ARG A 239 21.69 9.42 15.73
CA ARG A 239 22.24 8.15 15.26
C ARG A 239 21.58 7.74 13.96
N ALA A 240 22.36 7.19 13.03
CA ALA A 240 21.82 6.75 11.75
C ALA A 240 20.74 5.66 11.96
N ALA A 241 19.54 5.87 11.41
CA ALA A 241 18.53 4.83 11.33
C ALA A 241 18.82 3.90 10.14
N SER A 242 18.59 2.60 10.31
CA SER A 242 18.58 1.63 9.22
C SER A 242 17.13 1.34 8.83
N VAL A 243 16.72 1.81 7.65
CA VAL A 243 15.37 1.57 7.10
C VAL A 243 15.52 0.83 5.78
N ALA A 244 14.95 -0.38 5.70
CA ALA A 244 15.09 -1.27 4.55
C ALA A 244 16.54 -1.49 4.08
N GLY A 245 17.47 -1.64 5.03
CA GLY A 245 18.90 -1.82 4.78
C GLY A 245 19.66 -0.53 4.47
N PHE A 246 18.98 0.58 4.18
CA PHE A 246 19.60 1.87 3.92
C PHE A 246 19.80 2.67 5.20
N ARG A 247 20.96 3.34 5.29
CA ARG A 247 21.28 4.24 6.41
C ARG A 247 20.75 5.65 6.14
N TYR A 248 20.14 6.25 7.16
CA TYR A 248 19.66 7.63 7.14
C TYR A 248 20.19 8.39 8.34
N LEU A 249 20.91 9.49 8.11
CA LEU A 249 21.18 10.51 9.13
C LEU A 249 20.16 11.64 9.11
N SER A 250 19.48 11.81 7.98
CA SER A 250 18.34 12.70 7.87
C SER A 250 17.28 12.12 6.94
N ILE A 251 16.02 12.49 7.18
CA ILE A 251 14.90 12.13 6.30
C ILE A 251 13.84 13.22 6.28
N ALA A 252 13.22 13.45 5.11
CA ALA A 252 12.07 14.33 5.01
C ALA A 252 10.85 13.71 5.72
N VAL A 253 10.09 14.53 6.44
CA VAL A 253 8.93 14.08 7.21
C VAL A 253 7.72 14.96 6.92
N ARG A 254 6.60 14.36 6.52
CA ARG A 254 5.31 15.05 6.41
C ARG A 254 4.65 15.14 7.78
N THR A 255 5.03 16.16 8.55
CA THR A 255 4.62 16.34 9.96
C THR A 255 3.12 16.56 10.17
N ALA A 256 2.40 16.96 9.13
CA ALA A 256 0.95 17.18 9.18
C ALA A 256 0.11 15.96 8.81
N ASP A 257 0.71 14.88 8.33
CA ASP A 257 0.00 13.72 7.76
C ASP A 257 0.25 12.46 8.61
N PHE A 258 -0.83 11.70 8.89
CA PHE A 258 -0.79 10.38 9.56
C PHE A 258 -0.05 10.32 10.90
N GLY A 259 -0.10 11.39 11.70
CA GLY A 259 0.60 11.44 12.99
C GLY A 259 -0.01 10.54 14.06
N GLY A 260 -1.33 10.34 14.04
CA GLY A 260 -2.06 9.74 15.15
C GLY A 260 -1.55 10.28 16.49
N ARG A 261 -1.39 9.41 17.49
CA ARG A 261 -0.92 9.81 18.83
C ARG A 261 0.60 9.84 19.00
N HIS A 262 1.36 9.79 17.90
CA HIS A 262 2.82 9.87 17.96
C HIS A 262 3.27 11.33 17.96
N TYR A 263 4.21 11.65 18.85
CA TYR A 263 4.77 12.98 18.99
C TYR A 263 6.27 12.91 18.85
N PHE A 264 6.84 13.92 18.22
CA PHE A 264 8.30 14.10 18.22
C PHE A 264 8.76 14.36 19.66
N PRO A 265 9.95 13.87 20.04
CA PRO A 265 10.58 14.27 21.29
C PRO A 265 10.65 15.80 21.38
N ALA A 266 10.34 16.35 22.56
CA ALA A 266 10.46 17.79 22.76
C ALA A 266 11.93 18.20 22.64
N ASP A 267 12.22 19.25 21.87
CA ASP A 267 13.54 19.84 21.85
C ASP A 267 13.78 20.51 23.22
N PRO A 268 14.80 20.09 24.00
CA PRO A 268 15.08 20.69 25.30
C PRO A 268 15.45 22.18 25.22
N ASN A 269 15.84 22.67 24.03
CA ASN A 269 16.23 24.06 23.79
C ASN A 269 15.10 24.94 23.26
N GLU A 270 13.94 24.36 22.90
CA GLU A 270 12.81 25.13 22.39
C GLU A 270 12.04 25.77 23.58
N PRO A 271 11.84 27.10 23.59
CA PRO A 271 11.03 27.76 24.60
C PRO A 271 9.63 27.13 24.62
N ARG A 272 9.13 26.81 25.82
CA ARG A 272 7.77 26.26 25.98
C ARG A 272 6.72 27.33 25.70
N ASP A 273 6.47 27.60 24.44
CA ASP A 273 5.40 28.51 24.02
C ASP A 273 4.05 27.80 24.01
N ILE A 274 3.03 28.48 24.53
CA ILE A 274 1.65 27.98 24.53
C ILE A 274 1.06 28.24 23.14
N VAL A 275 1.25 27.29 22.23
CA VAL A 275 0.60 27.34 20.91
C VAL A 275 -0.84 26.88 21.05
N VAL A 276 -1.80 27.78 20.87
CA VAL A 276 -3.22 27.44 20.74
C VAL A 276 -3.42 26.70 19.42
N ARG A 277 -3.38 25.36 19.47
CA ARG A 277 -3.67 24.53 18.30
C ARG A 277 -5.19 24.37 18.17
N LYS A 278 -5.74 24.77 17.02
CA LYS A 278 -7.11 24.40 16.63
C LYS A 278 -7.24 22.88 16.71
N LYS A 279 -8.27 22.39 17.40
CA LYS A 279 -8.55 20.95 17.53
C LYS A 279 -9.01 20.40 16.17
N VAL A 280 -8.07 19.90 15.39
CA VAL A 280 -8.32 19.23 14.11
C VAL A 280 -8.40 17.73 14.39
N PRO A 281 -9.38 16.99 13.82
CA PRO A 281 -9.39 15.53 13.87
C PRO A 281 -8.06 14.98 13.38
N LEU A 282 -7.48 14.11 14.18
CA LEU A 282 -6.18 13.51 13.92
C LEU A 282 -6.38 12.36 12.93
N GLN A 283 -5.62 12.36 11.84
CA GLN A 283 -5.57 11.18 10.97
C GLN A 283 -5.07 9.97 11.76
N GLU A 284 -5.55 8.78 11.39
CA GLU A 284 -5.04 7.53 11.93
C GLU A 284 -3.52 7.43 11.71
N ALA A 285 -2.82 6.85 12.68
CA ALA A 285 -1.39 6.65 12.57
C ALA A 285 -1.11 5.61 11.49
N TRP A 286 -0.36 6.01 10.47
CA TRP A 286 0.20 5.08 9.48
C TRP A 286 1.72 5.31 9.44
N PRO A 287 2.50 4.55 10.23
CA PRO A 287 3.92 4.79 10.40
C PRO A 287 4.70 4.19 9.22
N VAL A 288 4.68 4.89 8.08
CA VAL A 288 5.36 4.46 6.86
C VAL A 288 6.56 5.34 6.51
N VAL A 289 7.62 4.70 6.05
CA VAL A 289 8.70 5.34 5.29
C VAL A 289 8.58 4.89 3.84
N LEU A 290 8.36 5.85 2.93
CA LEU A 290 8.47 5.61 1.50
C LEU A 290 9.94 5.78 1.11
N VAL A 291 10.57 4.68 0.69
CA VAL A 291 11.94 4.63 0.19
C VAL A 291 11.91 4.86 -1.32
N ALA A 292 12.62 5.89 -1.78
CA ALA A 292 12.54 6.41 -3.14
C ALA A 292 13.89 6.33 -3.86
N ARG A 293 14.01 6.99 -5.01
CA ARG A 293 15.18 6.93 -5.90
C ARG A 293 16.48 7.44 -5.27
N ASP A 294 16.42 8.39 -4.34
CA ASP A 294 17.57 8.82 -3.51
C ASP A 294 18.27 7.66 -2.78
N ARG A 295 17.59 6.51 -2.67
CA ARG A 295 18.16 5.24 -2.20
C ARG A 295 18.16 4.16 -3.27
N LEU A 296 17.03 3.99 -3.96
CA LEU A 296 16.78 2.90 -4.90
C LEU A 296 17.55 3.03 -6.22
N ASP A 297 18.09 4.21 -6.55
CA ASP A 297 19.00 4.34 -7.70
C ASP A 297 20.34 3.59 -7.46
N ARG A 298 20.62 3.15 -6.23
CA ARG A 298 21.74 2.25 -5.89
C ARG A 298 21.42 0.77 -6.06
N CYS A 299 20.22 0.44 -6.52
CA CYS A 299 19.80 -0.93 -6.77
C CYS A 299 19.93 -1.26 -8.25
N GLY A 300 20.66 -2.33 -8.55
CA GLY A 300 20.70 -2.93 -9.89
C GLY A 300 19.44 -3.74 -10.19
N GLU A 301 18.73 -4.21 -9.16
CA GLU A 301 17.52 -5.01 -9.33
C GLU A 301 16.52 -4.89 -8.18
N ALA A 302 15.24 -4.91 -8.55
CA ALA A 302 14.14 -5.28 -7.67
C ALA A 302 13.40 -6.47 -8.29
N LEU A 303 13.26 -7.57 -7.55
CA LEU A 303 12.61 -8.79 -8.01
C LEU A 303 11.43 -9.12 -7.08
N PHE A 304 10.22 -9.12 -7.62
CA PHE A 304 9.02 -9.52 -6.89
C PHE A 304 8.59 -10.93 -7.30
N ASP A 305 8.48 -11.83 -6.33
CA ASP A 305 7.83 -13.14 -6.48
C ASP A 305 6.35 -13.00 -6.12
N GLY A 306 5.49 -13.10 -7.13
CA GLY A 306 4.05 -12.92 -6.99
C GLY A 306 3.34 -14.06 -6.26
N ASN A 307 3.96 -15.25 -6.15
CA ASN A 307 3.36 -16.39 -5.46
C ASN A 307 3.72 -16.41 -3.97
N SER A 308 4.92 -15.95 -3.61
CA SER A 308 5.38 -15.87 -2.21
C SER A 308 5.25 -14.48 -1.59
N HIS A 309 4.90 -13.46 -2.39
CA HIS A 309 4.81 -12.05 -1.99
C HIS A 309 6.14 -11.52 -1.43
N VAL A 310 7.27 -11.96 -1.98
CA VAL A 310 8.59 -11.50 -1.56
C VAL A 310 9.15 -10.53 -2.59
N LEU A 311 9.56 -9.35 -2.14
CA LEU A 311 10.35 -8.40 -2.89
C LEU A 311 11.82 -8.54 -2.46
N THR A 312 12.68 -8.98 -3.38
CA THR A 312 14.13 -8.97 -3.20
C THR A 312 14.71 -7.71 -3.83
N LEU A 313 15.38 -6.89 -3.03
CA LEU A 313 16.15 -5.75 -3.51
C LEU A 313 17.63 -6.11 -3.55
N ARG A 314 18.27 -5.92 -4.69
CA ARG A 314 19.71 -6.09 -4.86
C ARG A 314 20.36 -4.73 -5.04
N CYS A 315 21.03 -4.25 -3.98
CA CYS A 315 21.48 -2.86 -3.89
C CYS A 315 22.84 -2.70 -3.22
N ALA A 316 23.54 -1.62 -3.56
CA ALA A 316 24.65 -1.10 -2.78
C ALA A 316 24.09 -0.32 -1.57
N PHE A 317 23.87 -1.02 -0.46
CA PHE A 317 23.32 -0.43 0.77
C PHE A 317 24.31 0.46 1.53
N GLU A 318 25.60 0.32 1.27
CA GLU A 318 26.66 1.13 1.87
C GLU A 318 27.05 2.25 0.91
N GLY A 319 26.92 3.49 1.38
CA GLY A 319 27.23 4.70 0.65
C GLY A 319 26.72 5.90 1.43
N SER A 320 27.57 6.91 1.62
CA SER A 320 27.21 8.17 2.28
C SER A 320 26.22 8.96 1.43
N ASP A 321 25.36 9.70 2.10
CA ASP A 321 24.60 10.80 1.49
C ASP A 321 25.60 11.76 0.84
N GLY A 322 25.61 11.79 -0.50
CA GLY A 322 26.38 12.76 -1.28
C GLY A 322 25.67 14.10 -1.31
#